data_AF-A0A7Y4LWK6-F1
#
_entry.id   AF-A0A7Y4LWK6-F1
#
_cell.length_a   1.000
_cell.length_b   1.000
_cell.length_c   1.000
_cell.angle_alpha   90.00
_cell.angle_beta   90.00
_cell.angle_gamma   90.00
#
_symmetry.space_group_name_H-M   'P 1'
#
loop_
_entity.id
_entity.type
_entity.pdbx_description
1 polymer ?
#
loop_
_entity_poly.entity_id
_entity_poly.type
_entity_poly.pdbx_seq_one_letter_code
_entity_poly.pdbx_strand_id
1 'polypeptide(L)' 'MEFTVLFLATAIVMLIAWRGRRPLALGLFGVVLIACIATYLHHATDTLSF' A
#
# COMPACT_ATOMS: atom_id res chain seq x y z
N MET A 1 -13.83 2.01 5.61
CA MET A 1 -13.47 2.64 4.32
C MET A 1 -11.98 2.50 3.98
N GLU A 2 -11.15 1.88 4.83
CA GLU A 2 -9.70 1.71 4.63
C GLU A 2 -9.33 0.84 3.41
N PHE A 3 -10.07 -0.24 3.17
CA PHE A 3 -9.78 -1.21 2.11
C PHE A 3 -9.91 -0.57 0.72
N THR A 4 -10.81 0.39 0.60
CA THR A 4 -11.01 1.18 -0.62
C THR A 4 -9.78 2.04 -0.93
N VAL A 5 -9.12 2.58 0.10
CA VAL A 5 -7.89 3.39 -0.07
C VAL A 5 -6.71 2.50 -0.44
N LEU A 6 -6.56 1.33 0.20
CA LEU A 6 -5.51 0.36 -0.13
C LEU A 6 -5.66 -0.21 -1.55
N PHE A 7 -6.91 -0.47 -1.95
CA PHE A 7 -7.23 -0.91 -3.31
C PHE A 7 -6.86 0.15 -4.35
N LEU A 8 -7.22 1.41 -4.09
CA LEU A 8 -6.90 2.52 -4.99
C LEU A 8 -5.39 2.76 -5.09
N ALA A 9 -4.67 2.70 -3.96
CA ALA A 9 -3.21 2.81 -3.93
C ALA A 9 -2.53 1.70 -4.76
N THR A 10 -2.99 0.47 -4.61
CA THR A 10 -2.52 -0.68 -5.41
C THR A 10 -2.77 -0.50 -6.91
N ALA A 11 -3.98 -0.05 -7.28
CA ALA A 11 -4.34 0.17 -8.67
C ALA A 11 -3.49 1.25 -9.35
N ILE A 12 -3.17 2.33 -8.62
CA ILE A 12 -2.27 3.40 -9.10
C ILE A 12 -0.85 2.86 -9.29
N VAL A 13 -0.35 2.05 -8.36
CA VAL A 13 0.98 1.42 -8.49
C VAL A 13 1.05 0.47 -9.68
N MET A 14 0.01 -0.35 -9.91
CA MET A 14 -0.08 -1.19 -11.10
C MET A 14 -0.07 -0.36 -12.39
N LEU A 15 -0.81 0.75 -12.45
CA LEU A 15 -0.84 1.65 -13.62
C LEU A 15 0.50 2.31 -13.90
N ILE A 16 1.23 2.74 -12.86
CA ILE A 16 2.55 3.35 -13.02
C ILE A 16 3.61 2.29 -13.37
N ALA A 17 3.52 1.09 -12.77
CA ALA A 17 4.38 -0.04 -13.14
C ALA A 17 4.16 -0.49 -14.59
N TRP A 18 2.93 -0.41 -15.10
CA TRP A 18 2.58 -0.71 -16.48
C TRP A 18 3.15 0.31 -17.48
N ARG A 19 3.36 1.56 -17.06
CA ARG A 19 3.72 2.69 -17.95
C ARG A 19 5.16 3.21 -17.76
N GLY A 20 5.82 2.87 -16.65
CA GLY A 20 7.13 3.42 -16.26
C GLY A 20 8.31 2.44 -16.35
N ARG A 21 9.54 2.97 -16.35
CA ARG A 21 10.78 2.16 -16.30
C ARG A 21 10.93 1.49 -14.94
N ARG A 22 11.44 0.25 -14.93
CA ARG A 22 11.63 -0.67 -13.77
C ARG A 22 11.96 -0.03 -12.40
N PRO A 23 12.83 0.99 -12.25
CA PRO A 23 13.11 1.58 -10.93
C PRO A 23 11.94 2.34 -10.31
N LEU A 24 11.08 2.99 -11.11
CA LEU A 24 9.89 3.69 -10.59
C LEU A 24 8.84 2.71 -10.05
N ALA A 25 8.70 1.56 -10.70
CA ALA A 25 7.81 0.49 -10.25
C ALA A 25 8.24 -0.07 -8.89
N LEU A 26 9.55 -0.26 -8.68
CA LEU A 26 10.11 -0.74 -7.41
C LEU A 26 9.94 0.27 -6.28
N GLY A 27 10.16 1.56 -6.56
CA GLY A 27 9.94 2.62 -5.57
C GLY A 27 8.48 2.70 -5.12
N LEU A 28 7.55 2.64 -6.07
CA LEU A 28 6.11 2.67 -5.79
C LEU A 28 5.61 1.41 -5.08
N PHE A 29 6.15 0.26 -5.43
CA PHE A 29 5.89 -0.99 -4.72
C PHE A 29 6.32 -0.90 -3.25
N GLY A 30 7.53 -0.37 -2.99
CA GLY A 30 8.02 -0.17 -1.62
C GLY A 30 7.12 0.75 -0.79
N VAL A 31 6.67 1.86 -1.36
CA VAL A 31 5.77 2.81 -0.67
C VAL A 31 4.43 2.17 -0.33
N VAL A 32 3.82 1.41 -1.24
CA VAL A 32 2.56 0.71 -0.97
C VAL A 32 2.73 -0.39 0.07
N LEU A 33 3.85 -1.13 0.03
CA LEU A 33 4.12 -2.17 1.01
C LEU A 33 4.21 -1.58 2.43
N ILE A 34 4.90 -0.45 2.60
CA ILE A 34 5.01 0.25 3.89
C ILE A 34 3.62 0.73 4.35
N ALA A 35 2.81 1.31 3.46
CA ALA A 35 1.46 1.76 3.80
C ALA A 35 0.57 0.59 4.26
N CYS A 36 0.62 -0.54 3.57
CA CYS A 36 -0.11 -1.75 3.97
C CYS A 36 0.32 -2.26 5.34
N ILE A 37 1.63 -2.30 5.61
CA ILE A 37 2.16 -2.73 6.91
C ILE A 37 1.70 -1.78 8.03
N ALA A 38 1.74 -0.47 7.79
CA ALA A 38 1.28 0.52 8.76
C ALA A 38 -0.21 0.35 9.09
N THR A 39 -1.06 0.17 8.07
CA THR A 39 -2.50 -0.08 8.29
C THR A 39 -2.74 -1.40 9.01
N TYR A 40 -2.04 -2.48 8.63
CA TYR A 40 -2.14 -3.76 9.33
C TYR A 40 -1.74 -3.63 10.80
N LEU A 41 -0.64 -2.94 11.08
CA LEU A 41 -0.15 -2.76 12.44
C LEU A 41 -1.08 -1.85 13.26
N HIS A 42 -1.65 -0.81 12.64
CA HIS A 42 -2.66 0.05 13.27
C HIS A 42 -3.87 -0.79 13.70
N HIS A 43 -4.41 -1.62 12.80
CA HIS A 43 -5.52 -2.51 13.12
C HIS A 43 -5.16 -3.57 14.16
N ALA A 44 -3.98 -4.19 14.04
CA ALA A 44 -3.52 -5.16 15.01
C ALA A 44 -3.39 -4.55 16.40
N THR A 45 -2.92 -3.31 16.49
CA THR A 45 -2.81 -2.56 17.75
C THR A 45 -4.20 -2.21 18.30
N ASP A 46 -5.13 -1.78 17.45
CA ASP A 46 -6.52 -1.52 17.84
C ASP A 46 -7.21 -2.80 18.36
N THR A 47 -6.89 -3.97 17.80
CA THR A 47 -7.42 -5.25 18.31
C THR A 47 -6.75 -5.76 19.58
N LEU A 48 -5.55 -5.28 19.91
CA LEU A 48 -4.79 -5.67 21.11
C LEU A 48 -5.01 -4.71 22.29
N SER A 49 -5.58 -3.54 22.05
CA SER A 49 -5.99 -2.62 23.11
C SER A 49 -7.24 -3.18 23.80
N PHE A 50 -7.04 -3.75 25.00
CA PHE A 50 -8.11 -4.16 25.93
C PHE A 50 -8.85 -2.95 26.53
#